data_AF-A0A382STM1-F1
#
_entry.id   AF-A0A382STM1-F1
#
_cell.length_a   1.000
_cell.length_b   1.000
_cell.length_c   1.000
_cell.angle_alpha   90.00
_cell.angle_beta   90.00
_cell.angle_gamma   90.00
#
_symmetry.space_group_name_H-M   'P 1'
#
loop_
_entity.id
_entity.type
_entity.pdbx_description
1 polymer ?
#
loop_
_entity_poly.entity_id
_entity_poly.type
_entity_poly.pdbx_seq_one_letter_code
_entity_poly.pdbx_strand_id
1 'polypeptide(L)'
;MSTDPEETETDRASFSAKVAKWAPIVLVVIFALYALSKLRPPRHEGNFDLVTLGGLPVQEKGRVKPLDTVARNALLVMRGKQTVPDGPDVGYFEKLFYGKKSPRYLPAIEWFAELTLRPQEADEYKVFRIDHPEVLGLFGFEPGKEKYFSFNDLFHAGEIQGLRGKMDDVLQEVNDFVAKNPNATEKERDEMRERLVPLYEETQKKHDALLAR
;
A
#
# COMPACT_ATOMS: atom_id res chain seq x y z
N MET A 1 65.98 -5.95 25.98
CA MET A 1 65.61 -5.01 24.92
C MET A 1 64.22 -4.51 25.27
N SER A 2 64.14 -3.36 25.95
CA SER A 2 62.90 -2.81 26.51
C SER A 2 61.97 -2.36 25.39
N THR A 3 60.71 -2.80 25.42
CA THR A 3 59.63 -2.19 24.63
C THR A 3 59.08 -1.03 25.44
N ASP A 4 59.38 0.20 25.01
CA ASP A 4 58.86 1.42 25.63
C ASP A 4 57.32 1.45 25.55
N PRO A 5 56.61 1.57 26.69
CA PRO A 5 55.16 1.71 26.70
C PRO A 5 54.66 3.11 26.27
N GLU A 6 55.56 4.09 26.17
CA GLU A 6 55.24 5.53 26.02
C GLU A 6 54.79 5.93 24.60
N GLU A 7 55.20 5.21 23.55
CA GLU A 7 54.80 5.48 22.17
C GLU A 7 53.33 5.10 21.87
N THR A 8 52.75 4.15 22.63
CA THR A 8 51.40 3.64 22.33
C THR A 8 50.25 4.49 22.89
N GLU A 9 50.50 5.29 23.93
CA GLU A 9 49.48 6.17 24.54
C GLU A 9 49.33 7.51 23.81
N THR A 10 50.45 8.10 23.37
CA THR A 10 50.46 9.39 22.67
C THR A 10 49.77 9.30 21.30
N ASP A 11 49.91 8.16 20.61
CA ASP A 11 49.31 7.94 19.30
C ASP A 11 47.78 7.74 19.39
N ARG A 12 47.29 7.04 20.43
CA ARG A 12 45.85 6.88 20.71
C ARG A 12 45.16 8.19 21.11
N ALA A 13 45.83 9.03 21.89
CA ALA A 13 45.33 10.35 22.27
C ALA A 13 45.26 11.32 21.08
N SER A 14 46.27 11.29 20.20
CA SER A 14 46.32 12.14 18.99
C SER A 14 45.26 11.74 17.96
N PHE A 15 44.98 10.43 17.83
CA PHE A 15 43.95 9.91 16.93
C PHE A 15 42.54 10.27 17.43
N SER A 16 42.28 10.14 18.74
CA SER A 16 41.00 10.53 19.37
C SER A 16 40.71 12.02 19.24
N ALA A 17 41.71 12.89 19.45
CA ALA A 17 41.57 14.33 19.31
C ALA A 17 41.32 14.79 17.86
N LYS A 18 41.97 14.13 16.88
CA LYS A 18 41.68 14.38 15.46
C LYS A 18 40.27 13.91 15.09
N VAL A 19 39.87 12.69 15.48
CA VAL A 19 38.52 12.16 15.20
C VAL A 19 37.43 13.05 15.82
N ALA A 20 37.61 13.54 17.04
CA ALA A 20 36.68 14.46 17.69
C ALA A 20 36.52 15.81 16.95
N LYS A 21 37.59 16.31 16.30
CA LYS A 21 37.55 17.56 15.54
C LYS A 21 36.83 17.43 14.19
N TRP A 22 36.92 16.27 13.55
CA TRP A 22 36.28 16.02 12.25
C TRP A 22 34.86 15.44 12.37
N ALA A 23 34.50 14.84 13.51
CA ALA A 23 33.17 14.32 13.80
C ALA A 23 32.01 15.30 13.51
N PRO A 24 32.02 16.57 13.96
CA PRO A 24 30.93 17.50 13.66
C PRO A 24 30.84 17.83 12.16
N ILE A 25 31.97 17.91 11.46
CA ILE A 25 32.00 18.19 10.02
C ILE A 25 31.41 17.00 9.26
N VAL A 26 31.82 15.78 9.60
CA VAL A 26 31.28 14.56 8.99
C VAL A 26 29.77 14.46 9.23
N LEU A 27 29.30 14.78 10.44
CA LEU A 27 27.88 14.76 10.76
C LEU A 27 27.09 15.81 9.95
N VAL A 28 27.61 17.04 9.82
CA VAL A 28 27.01 18.08 8.97
C VAL A 28 26.99 17.67 7.51
N VAL A 29 28.07 17.06 7.00
CA VAL A 29 28.14 16.56 5.61
C VAL A 29 27.12 15.44 5.39
N ILE A 30 26.97 14.50 6.33
CA ILE A 30 25.96 13.43 6.24
C ILE A 30 24.55 14.02 6.24
N PHE A 31 24.25 14.96 7.13
CA PHE A 31 22.94 15.62 7.17
C PHE A 31 22.67 16.46 5.92
N ALA A 32 23.69 17.17 5.41
CA ALA A 32 23.60 17.93 4.17
C ALA A 32 23.37 17.00 2.97
N LEU A 33 24.09 15.88 2.88
CA LEU A 33 23.87 14.87 1.84
C LEU A 33 22.49 14.23 1.94
N TYR A 34 22.01 13.97 3.16
CA TYR A 34 20.65 13.48 3.39
C TYR A 34 19.58 14.48 2.93
N ALA A 35 19.74 15.76 3.27
CA ALA A 35 18.85 16.83 2.82
C ALA A 35 18.90 17.02 1.30
N LEU A 36 20.09 16.96 0.69
CA LEU A 36 20.28 17.06 -0.75
C LEU A 36 19.68 15.85 -1.49
N SER A 37 19.71 14.67 -0.89
CA SER A 37 19.05 13.47 -1.41
C SER A 37 17.54 13.65 -1.51
N LYS A 38 16.92 14.43 -0.61
CA LYS A 38 15.49 14.75 -0.63
C LYS A 38 15.10 15.81 -1.66
N LEU A 39 16.04 16.60 -2.17
CA LEU A 39 15.81 17.58 -3.24
C LEU A 39 15.81 16.95 -4.64
N ARG A 40 16.21 15.69 -4.77
CA ARG A 40 16.14 14.99 -6.06
C ARG A 40 14.66 14.75 -6.42
N PRO A 41 14.18 15.22 -7.59
CA PRO A 41 12.84 14.91 -8.03
C PRO A 41 12.68 13.38 -8.12
N PRO A 42 11.51 12.83 -7.73
CA PRO A 42 11.27 11.40 -7.80
C PRO A 42 11.52 10.92 -9.23
N ARG A 43 12.49 10.01 -9.38
CA ARG A 43 12.80 9.36 -10.65
C ARG A 43 11.59 8.48 -10.96
N HIS A 44 10.80 8.85 -11.97
CA HIS A 44 9.73 8.00 -12.45
C HIS A 44 10.34 6.95 -13.36
N GLU A 45 10.14 5.66 -13.05
CA GLU A 45 10.61 4.54 -13.86
C GLU A 45 9.65 4.21 -15.03
N GLY A 46 8.78 5.16 -15.41
CA GLY A 46 7.83 5.00 -16.50
C GLY A 46 8.29 5.67 -17.80
N ASN A 47 7.95 5.08 -18.94
CA ASN A 47 8.15 5.67 -20.28
C ASN A 47 7.27 6.91 -20.55
N PHE A 48 6.49 7.37 -19.58
CA PHE A 48 5.49 8.43 -19.73
C PHE A 48 5.93 9.70 -19.00
N ASP A 49 5.99 10.83 -19.71
CA ASP A 49 6.39 12.12 -19.16
C ASP A 49 5.26 12.79 -18.38
N LEU A 50 5.14 12.38 -17.11
CA LEU A 50 4.16 12.90 -16.16
C LEU A 50 4.38 14.36 -15.80
N VAL A 51 5.60 14.87 -15.92
CA VAL A 51 5.91 16.28 -15.63
C VAL A 51 5.29 17.16 -16.71
N THR A 52 5.49 16.80 -17.97
CA THR A 52 4.89 17.52 -19.10
C THR A 52 3.37 17.38 -19.10
N LEU A 53 2.83 16.18 -18.83
CA LEU A 53 1.38 15.99 -18.70
C LEU A 53 0.79 16.88 -17.58
N GLY A 54 1.43 16.90 -16.42
CA GLY A 54 0.99 17.69 -15.27
C GLY A 54 1.01 19.19 -15.51
N GLY A 55 1.90 19.66 -16.39
CA GLY A 55 2.03 21.06 -16.79
C GLY A 55 0.98 21.55 -17.79
N LEU A 56 0.17 20.66 -18.38
CA LEU A 56 -0.83 21.05 -19.37
C LEU A 56 -1.84 22.04 -18.78
N PRO A 57 -2.09 23.19 -19.43
CA PRO A 57 -3.03 24.19 -18.93
C PRO A 57 -4.47 23.70 -19.15
N VAL A 58 -5.25 23.70 -18.08
CA VAL A 58 -6.67 23.31 -18.10
C VAL A 58 -7.53 24.32 -17.35
N GLN A 59 -8.79 24.46 -17.76
CA GLN A 59 -9.74 25.37 -17.12
C GLN A 59 -10.58 24.63 -16.07
N GLU A 60 -10.54 25.08 -14.82
CA GLU A 60 -11.42 24.61 -13.74
C GLU A 60 -12.07 25.83 -13.07
N LYS A 61 -13.40 25.84 -12.97
CA LYS A 61 -14.17 26.95 -12.35
C LYS A 61 -13.78 28.33 -12.92
N GLY A 62 -13.54 28.40 -14.24
CA GLY A 62 -13.17 29.63 -14.94
C GLY A 62 -11.69 30.02 -14.84
N ARG A 63 -10.87 29.34 -14.03
CA ARG A 63 -9.43 29.64 -13.87
C ARG A 63 -8.57 28.61 -14.60
N VAL A 64 -7.58 29.09 -15.36
CA VAL A 64 -6.56 28.24 -15.98
C VAL A 64 -5.53 27.84 -14.93
N LYS A 65 -5.26 26.54 -14.81
CA LYS A 65 -4.25 25.98 -13.90
C LYS A 65 -3.60 24.73 -14.50
N PRO A 66 -2.46 24.26 -13.97
CA PRO A 66 -1.87 23.00 -14.40
C PRO A 66 -2.79 21.82 -14.13
N LEU A 67 -2.76 20.82 -15.02
CA LEU A 67 -3.55 19.59 -14.90
C LEU A 67 -3.27 18.84 -13.60
N ASP A 68 -2.01 18.80 -13.14
CA ASP A 68 -1.63 18.18 -11.85
C ASP A 68 -2.38 18.83 -10.67
N THR A 69 -2.68 20.13 -10.75
CA THR A 69 -3.48 20.79 -9.70
C THR A 69 -4.94 20.35 -9.71
N VAL A 70 -5.53 20.03 -10.88
CA VAL A 70 -6.86 19.40 -10.96
C VAL A 70 -6.81 18.00 -10.36
N ALA A 71 -5.83 17.18 -10.76
CA ALA A 71 -5.68 15.82 -10.26
C ALA A 71 -5.52 15.76 -8.73
N ARG A 72 -4.66 16.61 -8.17
CA ARG A 72 -4.45 16.71 -6.71
C ARG A 72 -5.71 17.13 -5.97
N ASN A 73 -6.46 18.10 -6.51
CA ASN A 73 -7.72 18.54 -5.91
C ASN A 73 -8.77 17.42 -5.95
N ALA A 74 -8.86 16.68 -7.05
CA ALA A 74 -9.78 15.55 -7.18
C ALA A 74 -9.49 14.47 -6.13
N LEU A 75 -8.23 14.06 -5.97
CA LEU A 75 -7.86 13.07 -4.94
C LEU A 75 -8.04 13.59 -3.51
N LEU A 76 -7.81 14.88 -3.26
CA LEU A 76 -8.09 15.47 -1.96
C LEU A 76 -9.58 15.40 -1.61
N VAL A 77 -10.46 15.63 -2.58
CA VAL A 77 -11.91 15.55 -2.36
C VAL A 77 -12.36 14.10 -2.17
N MET A 78 -11.90 13.16 -3.01
CA MET A 78 -12.38 11.78 -2.99
C MET A 78 -11.72 10.92 -1.89
N ARG A 79 -10.41 11.08 -1.69
CA ARG A 79 -9.59 10.27 -0.77
C ARG A 79 -9.15 11.01 0.48
N GLY A 80 -9.09 12.33 0.45
CA GLY A 80 -8.45 13.13 1.50
C GLY A 80 -6.92 13.08 1.49
N LYS A 81 -6.31 12.49 0.46
CA LYS A 81 -4.85 12.35 0.28
C LYS A 81 -4.51 12.66 -1.18
N GLN A 82 -3.28 13.12 -1.45
CA GLN A 82 -2.82 13.45 -2.82
C GLN A 82 -2.13 12.28 -3.54
N THR A 83 -2.19 11.08 -2.96
CA THR A 83 -1.61 9.86 -3.53
C THR A 83 -2.59 8.71 -3.40
N VAL A 84 -2.42 7.67 -4.20
CA VAL A 84 -3.25 6.45 -4.17
C VAL A 84 -2.34 5.21 -4.25
N PRO A 85 -2.63 4.12 -3.51
CA PRO A 85 -1.87 2.88 -3.65
C PRO A 85 -2.18 2.20 -5.00
N ASP A 86 -1.16 1.67 -5.67
CA ASP A 86 -1.28 0.90 -6.92
C ASP A 86 -1.54 -0.60 -6.70
N GLY A 87 -1.96 -0.99 -5.50
CA GLY A 87 -2.27 -2.38 -5.17
C GLY A 87 -2.80 -2.53 -3.73
N PRO A 88 -3.19 -3.76 -3.35
CA PRO A 88 -3.73 -4.05 -2.03
C PRO A 88 -2.67 -3.86 -0.93
N ASP A 89 -3.11 -3.41 0.24
CA ASP A 89 -2.26 -3.35 1.42
C ASP A 89 -1.86 -4.76 1.83
N VAL A 90 -0.56 -5.00 1.94
CA VAL A 90 0.01 -6.30 2.33
C VAL A 90 0.42 -6.31 3.80
N GLY A 91 -0.06 -7.33 4.51
CA GLY A 91 0.19 -7.55 5.93
C GLY A 91 1.64 -7.93 6.24
N TYR A 92 2.01 -7.85 7.52
CA TYR A 92 3.37 -8.21 7.97
C TYR A 92 3.72 -9.66 7.66
N PHE A 93 2.77 -10.58 7.85
CA PHE A 93 2.93 -12.00 7.54
C PHE A 93 3.21 -12.23 6.05
N GLU A 94 2.48 -11.57 5.16
CA GLU A 94 2.60 -11.75 3.71
C GLU A 94 3.95 -11.24 3.17
N LYS A 95 4.46 -10.16 3.76
CA LYS A 95 5.81 -9.66 3.45
C LYS A 95 6.88 -10.67 3.86
N LEU A 96 6.74 -11.28 5.03
CA LEU A 96 7.77 -12.13 5.61
C LEU A 96 7.83 -13.52 4.95
N PHE A 97 6.68 -14.10 4.59
CA PHE A 97 6.59 -15.48 4.09
C PHE A 97 6.38 -15.58 2.57
N TYR A 98 5.80 -14.57 1.93
CA TYR A 98 5.49 -14.61 0.49
C TYR A 98 6.26 -13.56 -0.33
N GLY A 99 7.11 -12.75 0.31
CA GLY A 99 7.92 -11.73 -0.36
C GLY A 99 7.09 -10.65 -1.07
N LYS A 100 5.80 -10.50 -0.74
CA LYS A 100 4.95 -9.46 -1.34
C LYS A 100 5.46 -8.07 -0.92
N LYS A 101 5.53 -7.14 -1.86
CA LYS A 101 5.95 -5.76 -1.61
C LYS A 101 4.73 -4.91 -1.23
N SER A 102 4.95 -3.91 -0.36
CA SER A 102 3.96 -2.86 -0.13
C SER A 102 3.58 -2.20 -1.45
N PRO A 103 2.31 -1.78 -1.62
CA PRO A 103 1.92 -1.02 -2.79
C PRO A 103 2.72 0.27 -2.87
N ARG A 104 3.06 0.67 -4.09
CA ARG A 104 3.64 1.97 -4.37
C ARG A 104 2.51 2.99 -4.40
N TYR A 105 2.82 4.19 -3.95
CA TYR A 105 1.86 5.28 -3.94
C TYR A 105 2.04 6.12 -5.19
N LEU A 106 1.05 6.08 -6.07
CA LEU A 106 0.96 6.92 -7.26
C LEU A 106 0.76 8.38 -6.85
N PRO A 107 1.56 9.32 -7.37
CA PRO A 107 1.24 10.74 -7.35
C PRO A 107 -0.07 11.02 -8.09
N ALA A 108 -0.72 12.14 -7.74
CA ALA A 108 -2.02 12.49 -8.33
C ALA A 108 -2.02 12.54 -9.86
N ILE A 109 -0.98 13.10 -10.49
CA ILE A 109 -0.90 13.15 -11.95
C ILE A 109 -0.72 11.78 -12.59
N GLU A 110 0.01 10.87 -11.93
CA GLU A 110 0.18 9.49 -12.40
C GLU A 110 -1.14 8.73 -12.30
N TRP A 111 -1.83 8.84 -11.16
CA TRP A 111 -3.18 8.30 -11.02
C TRP A 111 -4.15 8.84 -12.07
N PHE A 112 -4.11 10.14 -12.35
CA PHE A 112 -4.97 10.75 -13.37
C PHE A 112 -4.64 10.25 -14.78
N ALA A 113 -3.35 10.02 -15.07
CA ALA A 113 -2.92 9.40 -16.31
C ALA A 113 -3.46 7.97 -16.42
N GLU A 114 -3.33 7.15 -15.38
CA GLU A 114 -3.88 5.79 -15.36
C GLU A 114 -5.41 5.80 -15.52
N LEU A 115 -6.13 6.70 -14.82
CA LEU A 115 -7.57 6.86 -14.97
C LEU A 115 -8.02 7.16 -16.40
N THR A 116 -7.23 7.97 -17.13
CA THR A 116 -7.60 8.41 -18.49
C THR A 116 -7.08 7.48 -19.59
N LEU A 117 -5.97 6.79 -19.35
CA LEU A 117 -5.29 5.95 -20.35
C LEU A 117 -5.56 4.46 -20.14
N ARG A 118 -5.79 4.02 -18.89
CA ARG A 118 -6.03 2.63 -18.48
C ARG A 118 -7.16 2.55 -17.44
N PRO A 119 -8.40 2.89 -17.83
CA PRO A 119 -9.52 2.92 -16.90
C PRO A 119 -9.73 1.58 -16.16
N GLN A 120 -9.52 0.44 -16.85
CA GLN A 120 -9.63 -0.89 -16.24
C GLN A 120 -8.68 -1.09 -15.03
N GLU A 121 -7.42 -0.64 -15.14
CA GLU A 121 -6.47 -0.71 -14.01
C GLU A 121 -6.83 0.33 -12.93
N ALA A 122 -7.35 1.49 -13.35
CA ALA A 122 -7.70 2.56 -12.43
C ALA A 122 -8.94 2.27 -11.59
N ASP A 123 -9.86 1.43 -12.08
CA ASP A 123 -11.08 1.03 -11.39
C ASP A 123 -10.80 0.16 -10.15
N GLU A 124 -9.61 -0.45 -10.09
CA GLU A 124 -9.11 -1.21 -8.93
C GLU A 124 -8.54 -0.30 -7.81
N TYR A 125 -8.20 0.95 -8.12
CA TYR A 125 -7.54 1.82 -7.16
C TYR A 125 -8.49 2.31 -6.06
N LYS A 126 -8.06 2.18 -4.80
CA LYS A 126 -8.82 2.60 -3.61
C LYS A 126 -8.82 4.13 -3.42
N VAL A 127 -9.62 4.81 -4.25
CA VAL A 127 -9.72 6.27 -4.35
C VAL A 127 -10.84 6.84 -3.46
N PHE A 128 -11.94 6.12 -3.27
CA PHE A 128 -13.12 6.63 -2.59
C PHE A 128 -13.04 6.41 -1.09
N ARG A 129 -13.19 7.48 -0.31
CA ARG A 129 -13.28 7.40 1.15
C ARG A 129 -14.74 7.44 1.57
N ILE A 130 -15.20 6.42 2.29
CA ILE A 130 -16.57 6.35 2.82
C ILE A 130 -16.50 6.22 4.34
N ASP A 131 -16.93 7.26 5.04
CA ASP A 131 -16.91 7.30 6.51
C ASP A 131 -18.31 7.05 7.11
N HIS A 132 -19.39 7.26 6.35
CA HIS A 132 -20.77 7.22 6.87
C HIS A 132 -21.32 5.78 6.91
N PRO A 133 -21.80 5.28 8.08
CA PRO A 133 -22.19 3.88 8.24
C PRO A 133 -23.39 3.48 7.36
N GLU A 134 -24.35 4.38 7.13
CA GLU A 134 -25.49 4.09 6.24
C GLU A 134 -25.04 3.90 4.79
N VAL A 135 -24.06 4.69 4.32
CA VAL A 135 -23.53 4.56 2.96
C VAL A 135 -22.75 3.26 2.83
N LEU A 136 -21.96 2.89 3.84
CA LEU A 136 -21.32 1.56 3.89
C LEU A 136 -22.35 0.44 3.84
N GLY A 137 -23.45 0.57 4.58
CA GLY A 137 -24.56 -0.38 4.58
C GLY A 137 -25.23 -0.55 3.21
N LEU A 138 -25.36 0.51 2.41
CA LEU A 138 -25.89 0.44 1.04
C LEU A 138 -25.05 -0.48 0.13
N PHE A 139 -23.74 -0.51 0.35
CA PHE A 139 -22.81 -1.36 -0.41
C PHE A 139 -22.49 -2.69 0.31
N GLY A 140 -23.11 -2.95 1.46
CA GLY A 140 -22.87 -4.18 2.23
C GLY A 140 -21.52 -4.22 2.97
N PHE A 141 -20.88 -3.06 3.18
CA PHE A 141 -19.61 -2.98 3.89
C PHE A 141 -19.78 -2.83 5.40
N GLU A 142 -18.88 -3.48 6.14
CA GLU A 142 -18.84 -3.41 7.60
C GLU A 142 -18.12 -2.12 8.06
N PRO A 143 -18.71 -1.33 8.98
CA PRO A 143 -18.05 -0.16 9.54
C PRO A 143 -16.73 -0.52 10.24
N GLY A 144 -15.66 0.20 9.90
CA GLY A 144 -14.35 0.10 10.58
C GLY A 144 -13.38 -0.94 10.03
N LYS A 145 -13.79 -1.80 9.08
CA LYS A 145 -12.91 -2.79 8.44
C LYS A 145 -12.00 -2.16 7.39
N GLU A 146 -12.58 -1.35 6.50
CA GLU A 146 -11.87 -0.62 5.46
C GLU A 146 -12.36 0.82 5.36
N LYS A 147 -11.45 1.73 4.97
CA LYS A 147 -11.71 3.17 4.86
C LYS A 147 -11.74 3.66 3.42
N TYR A 148 -11.05 2.97 2.52
CA TYR A 148 -10.90 3.35 1.13
C TYR A 148 -11.41 2.22 0.24
N PHE A 149 -12.18 2.58 -0.77
CA PHE A 149 -12.86 1.68 -1.69
C PHE A 149 -12.49 2.06 -3.13
N SER A 150 -12.42 1.06 -4.00
CA SER A 150 -12.22 1.22 -5.43
C SER A 150 -13.54 1.46 -6.16
N PHE A 151 -13.49 1.73 -7.46
CA PHE A 151 -14.72 1.83 -8.27
C PHE A 151 -15.41 0.46 -8.33
N ASN A 152 -14.62 -0.60 -8.53
CA ASN A 152 -15.13 -1.97 -8.61
C ASN A 152 -15.72 -2.47 -7.30
N ASP A 153 -15.17 -2.05 -6.16
CA ASP A 153 -15.76 -2.29 -4.84
C ASP A 153 -17.21 -1.78 -4.78
N LEU A 154 -17.48 -0.61 -5.38
CA LEU A 154 -18.79 0.05 -5.31
C LEU A 154 -19.78 -0.45 -6.36
N PHE A 155 -19.32 -0.74 -7.57
CA PHE A 155 -20.18 -1.15 -8.69
C PHE A 155 -20.52 -2.64 -8.69
N HIS A 156 -19.60 -3.50 -8.24
CA HIS A 156 -19.86 -4.93 -8.06
C HIS A 156 -20.31 -5.27 -6.64
N ALA A 157 -20.71 -4.29 -5.85
CA ALA A 157 -21.03 -4.45 -4.42
C ALA A 157 -21.99 -5.62 -4.13
N GLY A 158 -23.04 -5.82 -4.94
CA GLY A 158 -23.97 -6.95 -4.75
C GLY A 158 -23.34 -8.32 -5.00
N GLU A 159 -22.50 -8.45 -6.02
CA GLU A 159 -21.81 -9.70 -6.37
C GLU A 159 -20.65 -9.97 -5.39
N ILE A 160 -19.92 -8.93 -5.01
CA ILE A 160 -18.88 -8.94 -3.98
C ILE A 160 -19.47 -9.32 -2.64
N GLN A 161 -20.62 -8.76 -2.25
CA GLN A 161 -21.31 -9.11 -1.01
C GLN A 161 -21.77 -10.57 -1.03
N GLY A 162 -22.30 -11.06 -2.15
CA GLY A 162 -22.68 -12.46 -2.31
C GLY A 162 -21.48 -13.41 -2.22
N LEU A 163 -20.31 -13.03 -2.74
CA LEU A 163 -19.09 -13.82 -2.62
C LEU A 163 -18.49 -13.75 -1.22
N ARG A 164 -18.49 -12.57 -0.60
CA ARG A 164 -18.03 -12.37 0.77
C ARG A 164 -18.87 -13.17 1.76
N GLY A 165 -20.20 -13.18 1.61
CA GLY A 165 -21.09 -14.02 2.41
C GLY A 165 -20.78 -15.51 2.28
N LYS A 166 -20.52 -16.01 1.06
CA LYS A 166 -20.09 -17.41 0.87
C LYS A 166 -18.75 -17.71 1.54
N MET A 167 -17.80 -16.77 1.52
CA MET A 167 -16.52 -16.93 2.21
C MET A 167 -16.72 -16.96 3.73
N ASP A 168 -17.57 -16.09 4.26
CA ASP A 168 -17.91 -16.03 5.68
C ASP A 168 -18.63 -17.31 6.13
N ASP A 169 -19.55 -17.86 5.32
CA ASP A 169 -20.21 -19.15 5.58
C ASP A 169 -19.18 -20.30 5.69
N VAL A 170 -18.19 -20.34 4.79
CA VAL A 170 -17.11 -21.33 4.83
C VAL A 170 -16.27 -21.18 6.10
N LEU A 171 -15.89 -19.95 6.44
CA LEU A 171 -15.14 -19.67 7.66
C LEU A 171 -15.94 -20.03 8.92
N GLN A 172 -17.26 -19.81 8.91
CA GLN A 172 -18.15 -20.19 9.99
C GLN A 172 -18.26 -21.71 10.12
N GLU A 173 -18.34 -22.46 9.02
CA GLU A 173 -18.34 -23.92 9.03
C GLU A 173 -17.04 -24.49 9.60
N VAL A 174 -15.89 -23.90 9.23
CA VAL A 174 -14.58 -24.24 9.81
C VAL A 174 -14.59 -23.98 11.32
N ASN A 175 -15.07 -22.82 11.75
CA ASN A 175 -15.11 -22.46 13.17
C ASN A 175 -16.04 -23.39 13.97
N ASP A 176 -17.21 -23.72 13.42
CA ASP A 176 -18.17 -24.65 14.02
C ASP A 176 -17.61 -26.07 14.14
N PHE A 177 -16.88 -26.53 13.12
CA PHE A 177 -16.21 -27.83 13.16
C PHE A 177 -15.17 -27.88 14.29
N VAL A 178 -14.33 -26.84 14.39
CA VAL A 178 -13.30 -26.73 15.44
C VAL A 178 -13.93 -26.65 16.83
N ALA A 179 -15.04 -25.91 16.98
CA ALA A 179 -15.74 -25.78 18.26
C ALA A 179 -16.43 -27.08 18.70
N LYS A 180 -17.04 -27.82 17.77
CA LYS A 180 -17.75 -29.08 18.06
C LYS A 180 -16.81 -30.28 18.24
N ASN A 181 -15.65 -30.25 17.58
CA ASN A 181 -14.67 -31.34 17.60
C ASN A 181 -13.29 -30.86 18.09
N PRO A 182 -13.14 -30.48 19.37
CA PRO A 182 -11.87 -29.98 19.90
C PRO A 182 -10.73 -31.01 19.87
N ASN A 183 -11.05 -32.31 19.82
CA ASN A 183 -10.10 -33.41 19.72
C ASN A 183 -10.17 -34.13 18.35
N ALA A 184 -10.61 -33.44 17.28
CA ALA A 184 -10.75 -34.03 15.96
C ALA A 184 -9.48 -34.76 15.50
N THR A 185 -9.66 -35.95 14.94
CA THR A 185 -8.59 -36.77 14.38
C THR A 185 -7.97 -36.05 13.17
N GLU A 186 -6.70 -36.32 12.86
CA GLU A 186 -6.03 -35.74 11.68
C GLU A 186 -6.80 -36.01 10.38
N LYS A 187 -7.36 -37.22 10.25
CA LYS A 187 -8.21 -37.62 9.11
C LYS A 187 -9.47 -36.75 8.96
N GLU A 188 -10.17 -36.44 10.05
CA GLU A 188 -11.40 -35.63 10.02
C GLU A 188 -11.10 -34.17 9.66
N ARG A 189 -9.93 -33.66 10.09
CA ARG A 189 -9.44 -32.33 9.72
C ARG A 189 -9.05 -32.25 8.25
N ASP A 190 -8.45 -33.31 7.71
CA ASP A 190 -8.05 -33.36 6.30
C ASP A 190 -9.26 -33.50 5.38
N GLU A 191 -10.28 -34.30 5.74
CA GLU A 191 -11.54 -34.38 5.00
C GLU A 191 -12.27 -33.02 4.94
N MET A 192 -12.28 -32.28 6.06
CA MET A 192 -12.84 -30.92 6.11
C MET A 192 -12.05 -29.94 5.24
N ARG A 193 -10.71 -30.02 5.26
CA ARG A 193 -9.83 -29.19 4.42
C ARG A 193 -10.04 -29.45 2.93
N GLU A 194 -10.07 -30.71 2.52
CA GLU A 194 -10.29 -31.08 1.11
C GLU A 194 -11.63 -30.57 0.58
N ARG A 195 -12.65 -30.48 1.45
CA ARG A 195 -13.96 -29.96 1.09
C ARG A 195 -14.02 -28.43 1.04
N LEU A 196 -13.51 -27.75 2.06
CA LEU A 196 -13.77 -26.33 2.27
C LEU A 196 -12.72 -25.41 1.65
N VAL A 197 -11.45 -25.83 1.59
CA VAL A 197 -10.37 -25.02 1.02
C VAL A 197 -10.59 -24.74 -0.47
N PRO A 198 -10.92 -25.72 -1.32
CA PRO A 198 -11.18 -25.44 -2.73
C PRO A 198 -12.38 -24.52 -2.95
N LEU A 199 -13.42 -24.65 -2.12
CA LEU A 199 -14.61 -23.80 -2.19
C LEU A 199 -14.27 -22.35 -1.85
N TYR A 200 -13.45 -22.15 -0.82
CA TYR A 200 -12.95 -20.84 -0.43
C TYR A 200 -12.05 -20.24 -1.52
N GLU A 201 -11.09 -21.01 -2.05
CA GLU A 201 -10.18 -20.56 -3.12
C GLU A 201 -10.92 -20.21 -4.41
N GLU A 202 -11.92 -21.01 -4.80
CA GLU A 202 -12.75 -20.71 -5.98
C GLU A 202 -13.57 -19.44 -5.78
N THR A 203 -14.15 -19.26 -4.60
CA THR A 203 -14.94 -18.07 -4.25
C THR A 203 -14.06 -16.84 -4.20
N GLN A 204 -12.86 -16.95 -3.62
CA GLN A 204 -11.85 -15.90 -3.60
C GLN A 204 -11.41 -15.52 -5.02
N LYS A 205 -11.13 -16.51 -5.88
CA LYS A 205 -10.75 -16.26 -7.27
C LYS A 205 -11.85 -15.54 -8.05
N LYS A 206 -13.12 -15.88 -7.80
CA LYS A 206 -14.27 -15.17 -8.39
C LYS A 206 -14.36 -13.74 -7.87
N HIS A 207 -14.13 -13.53 -6.57
CA HIS A 207 -14.11 -12.20 -5.96
C HIS A 207 -13.02 -11.33 -6.57
N ASP A 208 -11.80 -11.86 -6.64
CA ASP A 208 -10.66 -11.15 -7.24
C ASP A 208 -10.87 -10.89 -8.73
N ALA A 209 -11.53 -11.81 -9.46
CA ALA A 209 -11.88 -11.60 -10.87
C ALA A 209 -12.95 -10.52 -11.08
N LEU A 210 -13.84 -10.29 -10.11
CA LEU A 210 -14.79 -9.18 -10.15
C LEU A 210 -14.13 -7.86 -9.77
N LEU A 211 -13.13 -7.89 -8.90
CA LEU A 211 -12.32 -6.71 -8.62
C LEU A 211 -11.50 -6.29 -9.84
N ALA A 212 -11.12 -7.21 -10.73
CA ALA A 212 -10.33 -6.97 -11.93
C ALA A 212 -11.15 -6.74 -13.23
N ARG A 213 -12.48 -6.61 -13.13
CA ARG A 213 -13.39 -6.43 -14.28
C ARG A 213 -13.81 -4.98 -14.46
#